data_AF-A0A2D5W2I6-F1
#
_entry.id   AF-A0A2D5W2I6-F1
#
_cell.length_a   1.000
_cell.length_b   1.000
_cell.length_c   1.000
_cell.angle_alpha   90.00
_cell.angle_beta   90.00
_cell.angle_gamma   90.00
#
_symmetry.space_group_name_H-M   'P 1'
#
loop_
_entity.id
_entity.type
_entity.pdbx_description
1 polymer ?
#
loop_
_entity_poly.entity_id
_entity_poly.type
_entity_poly.pdbx_seq_one_letter_code
_entity_poly.pdbx_strand_id
1 'polypeptide(L)'
;VHGLQYLFENLNHQDNLLIVDDVFSSGQNIEAVIRRLTQKCKRNMPGDVRIAVPYYKPTKNQTGRVPDYYRHTTESWLVLPYELQGLCLEDIKLHKPEAAAILKTALGASE
;
A
#
# COMPACT_ATOMS: atom_id res chain seq x y z
N VAL A 1 5.09 -8.49 8.94
CA VAL A 1 5.17 -7.02 9.02
C VAL A 1 6.49 -6.64 9.68
N HIS A 2 7.40 -6.06 8.90
CA HIS A 2 8.70 -5.56 9.35
C HIS A 2 8.66 -4.02 9.41
N GLY A 3 9.61 -3.38 10.09
CA GLY A 3 9.71 -1.90 10.09
C GLY A 3 8.85 -1.14 11.11
N LEU A 4 8.07 -1.83 11.96
CA LEU A 4 7.26 -1.16 13.00
C LEU A 4 8.05 -0.69 14.23
N GLN A 5 9.35 -0.97 14.31
CA GLN A 5 10.15 -0.68 15.50
C GLN A 5 10.13 0.81 15.84
N TYR A 6 10.34 1.65 14.83
CA TYR A 6 10.25 3.10 14.98
C TYR A 6 8.90 3.55 15.56
N LEU A 7 7.80 2.93 15.12
CA LEU A 7 6.46 3.26 15.62
C LEU A 7 6.29 2.87 17.09
N PHE A 8 6.85 1.74 17.53
CA PHE A 8 6.78 1.35 18.94
C PHE A 8 7.54 2.30 19.87
N GLU A 9 8.61 2.91 19.37
CA GLU A 9 9.47 3.81 20.13
C GLU A 9 8.92 5.25 20.16
N ASN A 10 8.11 5.65 19.18
CA ASN A 10 7.74 7.04 18.98
C ASN A 10 6.23 7.33 19.12
N LEU A 11 5.35 6.32 19.03
CA LEU A 11 3.91 6.55 19.17
C LEU A 11 3.48 6.73 20.63
N ASN A 12 2.59 7.70 20.84
CA ASN A 12 1.88 7.96 22.09
C ASN A 12 0.37 8.02 21.87
N HIS A 13 -0.38 7.92 22.97
CA HIS A 13 -1.85 7.88 22.93
C HIS A 13 -2.50 9.12 22.30
N GLN A 14 -1.88 10.29 22.49
CA GLN A 14 -2.39 11.58 22.00
C GLN A 14 -2.06 11.84 20.52
N ASP A 15 -1.22 10.99 19.91
CA ASP A 15 -0.89 11.12 18.50
C ASP A 15 -2.09 10.67 17.65
N ASN A 16 -2.17 11.22 16.44
CA ASN A 16 -3.08 10.75 15.40
C ASN A 16 -2.28 9.95 14.37
N LEU A 17 -2.68 8.70 14.12
CA LEU A 17 -2.00 7.81 13.18
C LEU A 17 -2.78 7.72 11.86
N LEU A 18 -2.15 8.13 10.76
CA LEU A 18 -2.67 7.87 9.41
C LEU A 18 -1.84 6.77 8.74
N ILE A 19 -2.49 5.65 8.42
CA ILE A 19 -1.89 4.57 7.62
C ILE A 19 -2.22 4.86 6.15
N VAL A 20 -1.19 4.94 5.32
CA VAL A 20 -1.34 5.19 3.87
C VAL A 20 -0.90 3.96 3.11
N ASP A 21 -1.74 3.50 2.18
CA ASP A 21 -1.45 2.39 1.27
C ASP A 21 -1.95 2.72 -0.14
N ASP A 22 -1.60 1.89 -1.13
CA ASP A 22 -1.98 2.06 -2.53
C ASP A 22 -3.44 1.64 -2.81
N VAL A 23 -3.86 0.50 -2.29
CA VAL A 23 -5.14 -0.13 -2.58
C VAL A 23 -5.65 -0.85 -1.34
N PHE A 24 -6.82 -0.44 -0.84
CA PHE A 24 -7.52 -1.23 0.16
C PHE A 24 -8.39 -2.27 -0.55
N SER A 25 -7.94 -3.53 -0.56
CA SER A 25 -8.69 -4.66 -1.14
C SER A 25 -9.28 -5.56 -0.04
N SER A 26 -8.57 -6.61 0.37
CA SER A 26 -9.04 -7.47 1.47
C SER A 26 -9.00 -6.80 2.85
N GLY A 27 -8.15 -5.78 3.01
CA GLY A 27 -7.92 -5.09 4.29
C GLY A 27 -7.01 -5.84 5.26
N GLN A 28 -6.63 -7.09 4.97
CA GLN A 28 -5.93 -7.98 5.92
C GLN A 28 -4.54 -7.47 6.31
N ASN A 29 -3.81 -6.84 5.39
CA ASN A 29 -2.46 -6.33 5.67
C ASN A 29 -2.51 -5.18 6.68
N ILE A 30 -3.34 -4.17 6.41
CA ILE A 30 -3.52 -3.03 7.32
C ILE A 30 -4.07 -3.49 8.67
N GLU A 31 -5.02 -4.44 8.69
CA GLU A 31 -5.53 -4.99 9.94
C GLU A 31 -4.43 -5.72 10.74
N ALA A 32 -3.54 -6.46 10.07
CA ALA A 32 -2.40 -7.09 10.75
C ALA A 32 -1.43 -6.05 11.34
N VAL A 33 -1.24 -4.90 10.68
CA VAL A 33 -0.46 -3.77 11.21
C VAL A 33 -1.13 -3.19 12.45
N ILE A 34 -2.42 -2.83 12.36
CA ILE A 34 -3.19 -2.24 13.47
C ILE A 34 -3.20 -3.18 14.68
N ARG A 35 -3.46 -4.48 14.47
CA ARG A 35 -3.43 -5.49 15.53
C ARG A 35 -2.06 -5.55 16.20
N ARG A 36 -0.98 -5.53 15.42
CA ARG A 36 0.38 -5.60 15.96
C ARG A 36 0.77 -4.33 16.73
N LEU A 37 0.37 -3.15 16.25
CA LEU A 37 0.53 -1.88 16.97
C LEU A 37 -0.25 -1.90 18.28
N THR A 38 -1.52 -2.28 18.25
CA THR A 38 -2.39 -2.37 19.44
C THR A 38 -1.78 -3.27 20.52
N GLN A 39 -1.26 -4.44 20.12
CA GLN A 39 -0.63 -5.39 21.05
C GLN A 39 0.66 -4.87 21.69
N LYS A 40 1.45 -4.09 20.95
CA LYS A 40 2.80 -3.66 21.38
C LYS A 40 2.80 -2.29 22.05
N CYS A 41 2.08 -1.31 21.51
CA CYS A 41 1.97 0.03 22.08
C CYS A 41 1.13 0.05 23.37
N LYS A 42 0.16 -0.87 23.53
CA LYS A 42 -0.71 -0.95 24.71
C LYS A 42 -1.35 0.42 25.03
N ARG A 43 -1.06 1.01 26.19
CA ARG A 43 -1.58 2.32 26.61
C ARG A 43 -1.09 3.48 25.73
N ASN A 44 -0.01 3.29 24.98
CA ASN A 44 0.51 4.27 24.05
C ASN A 44 -0.10 4.16 22.65
N MET A 45 -1.05 3.25 22.43
CA MET A 45 -1.73 3.16 21.14
C MET A 45 -2.47 4.49 20.86
N PRO A 46 -2.25 5.12 19.69
CA PRO A 46 -3.00 6.28 19.24
C PRO A 46 -4.51 6.09 19.40
N GLY A 47 -5.20 7.09 19.95
CA GLY A 47 -6.66 7.08 20.09
C GLY A 47 -7.40 7.22 18.76
N ASP A 48 -6.80 7.89 17.77
CA ASP A 48 -7.32 8.08 16.42
C ASP A 48 -6.39 7.40 15.40
N VAL A 49 -6.90 6.37 14.73
CA VAL A 49 -6.20 5.59 13.71
C VAL A 49 -7.04 5.56 12.45
N ARG A 50 -6.54 6.21 11.40
CA ARG A 50 -7.23 6.34 10.12
C ARG A 50 -6.46 5.70 8.98
N ILE A 51 -7.15 5.44 7.88
CA ILE A 51 -6.60 4.85 6.67
C ILE A 51 -6.89 5.75 5.47
N ALA A 52 -5.85 6.00 4.67
CA ALA A 52 -5.96 6.68 3.38
C ALA A 52 -5.43 5.80 2.24
N VAL A 53 -6.22 5.63 1.19
CA VAL A 53 -5.83 4.91 -0.03
C VAL A 53 -6.39 5.60 -1.27
N PRO A 54 -5.69 5.67 -2.41
CA PRO A 54 -6.30 6.16 -3.64
C PRO A 54 -7.42 5.23 -4.16
N TYR A 55 -7.28 3.91 -4.00
CA TYR A 55 -8.28 2.94 -4.49
C TYR A 55 -8.82 2.03 -3.38
N TYR A 56 -10.14 1.82 -3.38
CA TYR A 56 -10.84 0.92 -2.46
C TYR A 56 -11.69 -0.11 -3.25
N LYS A 57 -11.58 -1.40 -2.88
CA LYS A 57 -12.39 -2.51 -3.44
C LYS A 57 -13.37 -3.08 -2.40
N PRO A 58 -14.57 -2.50 -2.23
CA PRO A 58 -15.50 -2.86 -1.17
C PRO A 58 -15.94 -4.31 -1.21
N THR A 59 -16.14 -4.90 -2.39
CA THR A 59 -16.61 -6.30 -2.47
C THR A 59 -15.57 -7.31 -2.01
N LYS A 60 -14.29 -6.90 -1.95
CA LYS A 60 -13.18 -7.73 -1.50
C LYS A 60 -12.88 -7.58 -0.01
N ASN A 61 -13.50 -6.62 0.68
CA ASN A 61 -13.23 -6.34 2.08
C ASN A 61 -13.59 -7.55 2.96
N GLN A 62 -12.62 -7.98 3.79
CA GLN A 62 -12.77 -9.11 4.71
C GLN A 62 -12.57 -8.72 6.18
N THR A 63 -12.28 -7.45 6.48
CA THR A 63 -11.98 -7.00 7.84
C THR A 63 -13.09 -6.14 8.44
N GLY A 64 -14.13 -5.82 7.66
CA GLY A 64 -15.25 -4.98 8.09
C GLY A 64 -14.90 -3.49 8.23
N ARG A 65 -13.61 -3.14 8.19
CA ARG A 65 -13.13 -1.75 8.22
C ARG A 65 -13.18 -1.14 6.83
N VAL A 66 -13.69 0.08 6.73
CA VAL A 66 -13.66 0.90 5.50
C VAL A 66 -12.55 1.96 5.65
N PRO A 67 -11.78 2.28 4.60
CA PRO A 67 -10.83 3.40 4.66
C PRO A 67 -11.53 4.73 4.95
N ASP A 68 -10.94 5.56 5.81
CA ASP A 68 -11.45 6.88 6.15
C ASP A 68 -11.36 7.85 4.98
N TYR A 69 -10.31 7.70 4.16
CA TYR A 69 -10.08 8.51 2.99
C TYR A 69 -9.81 7.61 1.78
N TYR A 70 -10.63 7.76 0.74
CA TYR A 70 -10.34 7.15 -0.55
C TYR A 70 -10.81 7.99 -1.72
N ARG A 71 -10.09 7.90 -2.85
CA ARG A 71 -10.41 8.69 -4.05
C ARG A 71 -11.34 7.95 -4.99
N HIS A 72 -11.11 6.66 -5.19
CA HIS A 72 -11.83 5.84 -6.15
C HIS A 72 -12.28 4.52 -5.54
N THR A 73 -13.44 4.05 -5.99
CA THR A 73 -13.95 2.72 -5.71
C THR A 73 -13.99 1.93 -7.01
N THR A 74 -13.44 0.73 -7.04
CA THR A 74 -13.44 -0.10 -8.26
C THR A 74 -13.27 -1.58 -7.93
N GLU A 75 -13.88 -2.43 -8.75
CA GLU A 75 -13.66 -3.88 -8.73
C GLU A 75 -12.71 -4.35 -9.84
N SER A 76 -12.36 -3.42 -10.75
CA SER A 76 -11.53 -3.70 -11.92
C SER A 76 -10.11 -4.09 -11.52
N TRP A 77 -9.44 -4.84 -12.41
CA TRP A 77 -8.00 -5.00 -12.30
C TRP A 77 -7.31 -3.64 -12.33
N LEU A 78 -6.33 -3.45 -11.44
CA LEU A 78 -5.52 -2.24 -11.37
C LEU A 78 -4.12 -2.60 -11.81
N VAL A 79 -3.53 -1.78 -12.67
CA VAL A 79 -2.09 -1.80 -12.96
C VAL A 79 -1.52 -0.53 -12.37
N LEU A 80 -0.67 -0.67 -11.36
CA LEU A 80 -0.15 0.48 -10.61
C LEU A 80 1.08 1.10 -11.29
N PRO A 81 1.41 2.37 -11.02
CA PRO A 81 2.50 3.08 -11.69
C PRO A 81 3.89 2.44 -11.52
N TYR A 82 4.09 1.55 -10.55
CA TYR A 82 5.34 0.78 -10.37
C TYR A 82 5.28 -0.64 -10.93
N GLU A 83 4.13 -1.13 -11.38
CA GLU A 83 4.00 -2.48 -11.95
C GLU A 83 4.33 -2.50 -13.43
N LEU A 84 4.92 -3.59 -13.92
CA LEU A 84 5.20 -3.79 -15.35
C LEU A 84 4.21 -4.76 -16.01
N GLN A 85 3.39 -5.44 -15.22
CA GLN A 85 2.46 -6.45 -15.71
C GLN A 85 1.37 -5.81 -16.58
N GLY A 86 1.11 -6.40 -17.74
CA GLY A 86 0.10 -5.93 -18.68
C GLY A 86 0.54 -4.76 -19.57
N LEU A 87 1.79 -4.31 -19.46
CA LEU A 87 2.37 -3.28 -20.34
C LEU A 87 3.17 -3.95 -21.46
N CYS A 88 3.05 -3.44 -22.68
CA CYS A 88 3.96 -3.85 -23.75
C CYS A 88 5.32 -3.12 -23.62
N LEU A 89 6.35 -3.59 -24.33
CA LEU A 89 7.67 -2.96 -24.27
C LEU A 89 7.64 -1.50 -24.74
N GLU A 90 6.73 -1.17 -25.67
CA GLU A 90 6.54 0.19 -26.19
C GLU A 90 5.94 1.10 -25.10
N ASP A 91 4.91 0.64 -24.39
CA ASP A 91 4.33 1.35 -23.23
C ASP A 91 5.38 1.59 -22.14
N ILE A 92 6.19 0.58 -21.85
CA ILE A 92 7.26 0.69 -20.85
C ILE A 92 8.29 1.73 -21.29
N LYS A 93 8.72 1.73 -22.55
CA LYS A 93 9.65 2.74 -23.07
C LYS A 93 9.07 4.16 -23.01
N LEU A 94 7.78 4.31 -23.31
CA LEU A 94 7.12 5.62 -23.38
C LEU A 94 6.81 6.19 -21.99
N HIS A 95 6.32 5.36 -21.08
CA HIS A 95 5.78 5.81 -19.79
C HIS A 95 6.67 5.48 -18.60
N LYS A 96 7.64 4.57 -18.75
CA LYS A 96 8.53 4.09 -17.67
C LYS A 96 9.98 3.92 -18.16
N PRO A 97 10.63 5.00 -18.65
CA PRO A 97 11.94 4.91 -19.32
C PRO A 97 13.04 4.29 -18.44
N GLU A 98 13.00 4.51 -17.13
CA GLU A 98 13.95 3.89 -16.19
C GLU A 98 13.82 2.36 -16.15
N ALA A 99 12.58 1.85 -16.13
CA ALA A 99 12.33 0.41 -16.19
C ALA A 99 12.76 -0.18 -17.54
N ALA A 100 12.57 0.56 -18.64
CA ALA A 100 13.03 0.15 -19.96
C ALA A 100 14.57 -0.01 -20.03
N ALA A 101 15.33 0.88 -19.37
CA ALA A 101 16.79 0.79 -19.32
C ALA A 101 17.28 -0.45 -18.55
N ILE A 102 16.62 -0.77 -17.43
CA ILE A 102 16.89 -1.99 -16.66
C ILE A 102 16.58 -3.23 -17.50
N LEU A 103 15.41 -3.27 -18.16
CA LEU A 103 15.01 -4.38 -19.01
C LEU A 103 15.98 -4.59 -20.17
N LYS A 104 16.45 -3.52 -20.83
CA LYS A 104 17.46 -3.61 -21.90
C LYS A 104 18.74 -4.28 -21.42
N THR A 105 19.15 -3.99 -20.19
CA THR A 105 20.35 -4.57 -19.58
C THR A 105 20.13 -6.02 -19.18
N ALA A 106 18.98 -6.31 -18.55
CA ALA A 106 18.62 -7.63 -18.03
C ALA A 106 18.30 -8.66 -19.12
N LEU A 107 17.70 -8.24 -20.23
CA LEU A 107 17.37 -9.12 -21.35
C LEU A 107 18.59 -9.50 -22.21
N GLY A 108 19.75 -8.91 -21.93
CA GLY A 108 20.92 -9.01 -22.77
C GLY A 108 20.68 -8.24 -24.07
N ALA A 109 21.51 -7.25 -24.34
CA ALA A 109 21.62 -6.75 -25.70
C ALA A 109 22.18 -7.90 -26.56
N SER A 110 21.30 -8.69 -27.18
CA SER A 110 21.58 -9.26 -28.48
C SER A 110 21.40 -8.13 -29.48
N GLU A 111 22.53 -7.50 -29.85
CA GLU A 111 22.66 -6.96 -31.20
C GLU A 111 22.56 -8.09 -32.23
#